data_AF-A0A7W1G0S5-F1
#
_entry.id   AF-A0A7W1G0S5-F1
#
_cell.length_a   1.000
_cell.length_b   1.000
_cell.length_c   1.000
_cell.angle_alpha   90.00
_cell.angle_beta   90.00
_cell.angle_gamma   90.00
#
_symmetry.space_group_name_H-M   'P 1'
#
loop_
_entity.id
_entity.type
_entity.pdbx_description
1 polymer ?
#
loop_
_entity_poly.entity_id
_entity_poly.type
_entity_poly.pdbx_seq_one_letter_code
_entity_poly.pdbx_strand_id
1 'polypeptide(L)'
;MEVSVVNISGKATSKKVKLNDAIFGIDPNDHAIYLDVKQHLANKRQGTHKSKERNEISGSSKKIKKQKGTGGARAGNIKSPTIVGGGRAFGPRPRDYSFKLNKKLKRLARLSALAY
;
A
#
# COMPACT_ATOMS: atom_id res chain seq x y z
N MET A 1 -35.21 10.58 2.55
CA MET A 1 -35.58 9.44 3.46
C MET A 1 -35.87 9.97 4.85
N GLU A 2 -36.80 9.37 5.62
CA GLU A 2 -37.07 9.74 7.04
C GLU A 2 -36.66 8.61 7.99
N VAL A 3 -35.92 8.95 9.06
CA VAL A 3 -35.44 7.98 10.06
C VAL A 3 -35.81 8.44 11.47
N SER A 4 -36.25 7.51 12.32
CA SER A 4 -36.55 7.75 13.74
C SER A 4 -35.29 7.68 14.60
N VAL A 5 -35.09 8.66 15.49
CA VAL A 5 -33.94 8.64 16.42
C VAL A 5 -34.23 7.72 17.61
N VAL A 6 -33.33 6.79 17.89
CA VAL A 6 -33.45 5.85 19.02
C VAL A 6 -32.48 6.27 20.13
N ASN A 7 -32.92 6.20 21.39
CA ASN A 7 -32.06 6.48 22.54
C ASN A 7 -31.15 5.28 22.86
N ILE A 8 -30.15 5.48 23.74
CA ILE A 8 -29.19 4.45 24.15
C ILE A 8 -29.90 3.23 24.79
N SER A 9 -31.08 3.44 25.38
CA SER A 9 -31.92 2.40 25.98
C SER A 9 -32.80 1.65 24.96
N GLY A 10 -32.64 1.91 23.66
CA GLY A 10 -33.39 1.26 22.58
C GLY A 10 -34.82 1.78 22.36
N LYS A 11 -35.25 2.83 23.05
CA LYS A 11 -36.57 3.44 22.86
C LYS A 11 -36.55 4.51 21.78
N ALA A 12 -37.53 4.47 20.88
CA ALA A 12 -37.72 5.48 19.85
C ALA A 12 -38.07 6.84 20.48
N THR A 13 -37.36 7.88 20.06
CA THR A 13 -37.61 9.27 20.46
C THR A 13 -38.64 9.89 19.54
N SER A 14 -39.36 10.92 20.01
CA SER A 14 -40.33 11.68 19.20
C SER A 14 -39.71 12.47 18.03
N LYS A 15 -38.38 12.60 17.97
CA LYS A 15 -37.67 13.32 16.91
C LYS A 15 -37.43 12.43 15.69
N LYS A 16 -37.92 12.88 14.53
CA LYS A 16 -37.63 12.30 13.21
C LYS A 16 -36.64 13.20 12.47
N VAL A 17 -35.72 12.58 11.74
CA VAL A 17 -34.73 13.28 10.92
C VAL A 17 -35.02 13.01 9.45
N LYS A 18 -35.12 14.07 8.67
CA LYS A 18 -35.16 14.02 7.21
C LYS A 18 -33.74 13.98 6.67
N LEU A 19 -33.37 12.86 6.04
CA LEU A 19 -32.10 12.69 5.34
C LEU A 19 -32.23 13.20 3.91
N ASN A 20 -31.18 13.88 3.44
CA ASN A 20 -31.11 14.44 2.11
C ASN A 20 -30.96 13.34 1.05
N ASP A 21 -31.90 13.27 0.11
CA ASP A 21 -31.90 12.27 -0.96
C ASP A 21 -30.71 12.42 -1.91
N ALA A 22 -30.13 13.61 -2.04
CA ALA A 22 -28.90 13.82 -2.82
C ALA A 22 -27.66 13.13 -2.22
N ILE A 23 -27.73 12.66 -0.97
CA ILE A 23 -26.63 11.98 -0.27
C ILE A 23 -26.94 10.49 -0.09
N PHE A 24 -28.15 10.17 0.35
CA PHE A 24 -28.56 8.81 0.74
C PHE A 24 -29.39 8.10 -0.34
N GLY A 25 -29.86 8.80 -1.37
CA GLY A 25 -30.68 8.24 -2.44
C GLY A 25 -29.96 8.17 -3.79
N ILE A 26 -28.63 8.23 -3.81
CA ILE A 26 -27.86 8.10 -5.05
C ILE A 26 -27.70 6.63 -5.45
N ASP A 27 -27.56 6.35 -6.74
CA ASP A 27 -27.22 5.01 -7.23
C ASP A 27 -25.76 4.67 -6.82
N PRO A 28 -25.54 3.60 -6.03
CA PRO A 28 -24.21 3.26 -5.54
C PRO A 28 -23.24 2.88 -6.66
N ASN A 29 -22.02 3.43 -6.62
CA ASN A 29 -20.95 3.03 -7.53
C ASN A 29 -19.93 2.12 -6.81
N ASP A 30 -20.04 0.81 -7.04
CA ASP A 30 -19.18 -0.20 -6.42
C ASP A 30 -17.69 -0.01 -6.76
N HIS A 31 -17.38 0.40 -8.00
CA HIS A 31 -15.99 0.60 -8.41
C HIS A 31 -15.34 1.78 -7.69
N ALA A 32 -16.08 2.86 -7.48
CA ALA A 32 -15.62 4.01 -6.71
C ALA A 32 -15.33 3.64 -5.24
N ILE A 33 -16.20 2.82 -4.62
CA ILE A 33 -16.00 2.29 -3.27
C ILE A 33 -14.74 1.42 -3.21
N TYR A 34 -14.59 0.47 -4.13
CA TYR A 34 -13.41 -0.39 -4.21
C TYR A 34 -12.10 0.41 -4.29
N LEU A 35 -12.06 1.43 -5.15
CA LEU A 35 -10.86 2.26 -5.32
C LEU A 35 -10.52 3.03 -4.05
N ASP A 36 -11.51 3.64 -3.39
CA ASP A 36 -11.29 4.40 -2.15
C ASP A 36 -10.79 3.49 -1.01
N VAL A 37 -11.40 2.31 -0.87
CA VAL A 37 -10.96 1.29 0.11
C VAL A 37 -9.53 0.83 -0.18
N LYS A 38 -9.21 0.51 -1.43
CA LYS A 38 -7.85 0.12 -1.86
C LYS A 38 -6.84 1.21 -1.55
N GLN A 39 -7.20 2.48 -1.80
CA GLN A 39 -6.34 3.62 -1.51
C GLN A 39 -6.12 3.79 -0.01
N HIS A 40 -7.17 3.64 0.80
CA HIS A 40 -7.08 3.71 2.26
C HIS A 40 -6.15 2.62 2.82
N LEU A 41 -6.29 1.39 2.35
CA LEU A 41 -5.44 0.27 2.77
C LEU A 41 -3.98 0.47 2.30
N ALA A 42 -3.77 0.98 1.09
CA ALA A 42 -2.43 1.28 0.59
C ALA A 42 -1.74 2.37 1.43
N ASN A 43 -2.46 3.42 1.82
CA ASN A 43 -1.94 4.51 2.65
C ASN A 43 -1.60 4.07 4.08
N LYS A 44 -2.31 3.07 4.62
CA LYS A 44 -2.00 2.49 5.93
C LYS A 44 -0.74 1.62 5.93
N ARG A 45 -0.28 1.18 4.76
CA ARG A 45 0.87 0.27 4.65
C ARG A 45 2.17 1.01 4.90
N GLN A 46 2.91 0.59 5.94
CA GLN A 46 4.26 1.08 6.19
C GLN A 46 5.27 0.35 5.28
N GLY A 47 6.00 1.12 4.49
CA GLY A 47 7.00 0.61 3.56
C GLY A 47 8.41 0.55 4.14
N THR A 48 8.61 0.06 5.36
CA THR A 48 9.89 0.12 6.09
C THR A 48 10.85 -1.05 5.84
N HIS A 49 10.62 -1.84 4.78
CA HIS A 49 11.44 -2.99 4.44
C HIS A 49 12.67 -2.60 3.62
N LYS A 50 13.85 -3.06 4.03
CA LYS A 50 15.11 -2.87 3.31
C LYS A 50 15.93 -4.16 3.33
N SER A 51 16.58 -4.47 2.21
CA SER A 51 17.69 -5.42 2.15
C SER A 51 18.93 -4.73 1.59
N LYS A 52 20.11 -5.15 2.06
CA LYS A 52 21.38 -4.60 1.55
C LYS A 52 21.70 -5.14 0.16
N GLU A 53 21.95 -4.23 -0.76
CA GLU A 53 22.47 -4.54 -2.09
C GLU A 53 24.01 -4.65 -2.08
N ARG A 54 24.62 -5.08 -3.20
CA ARG A 54 26.08 -5.31 -3.26
C ARG A 54 26.92 -4.09 -2.83
N ASN A 55 26.38 -2.88 -3.02
CA ASN A 55 27.07 -1.62 -2.73
C ASN A 55 27.02 -1.27 -1.23
N GLU A 56 26.02 -1.77 -0.52
CA GLU A 56 25.77 -1.47 0.90
C GLU A 56 26.36 -2.53 1.83
N ILE A 57 26.81 -3.66 1.28
CA ILE A 57 27.50 -4.71 2.04
C ILE A 57 28.93 -4.31 2.38
N SER A 58 29.32 -4.60 3.62
CA SER A 58 30.70 -4.48 4.09
C SER A 58 31.55 -5.59 3.50
N GLY A 59 32.65 -5.23 2.84
CA GLY A 59 33.55 -6.17 2.19
C GLY A 59 34.41 -5.52 1.11
N SER A 60 35.54 -6.17 0.80
CA SER A 60 36.49 -5.67 -0.18
C SER A 60 35.89 -5.61 -1.58
N SER A 61 36.15 -4.53 -2.32
CA SER A 61 35.83 -4.42 -3.75
C SER A 61 36.91 -5.03 -4.65
N LYS A 62 38.02 -5.50 -4.08
CA LYS A 62 39.13 -6.11 -4.81
C LYS A 62 38.67 -7.38 -5.50
N LYS A 63 39.20 -7.59 -6.70
CA LYS A 63 38.99 -8.83 -7.45
C LYS A 63 39.57 -10.01 -6.68
N ILE A 64 38.75 -11.05 -6.44
CA ILE A 64 39.11 -12.19 -5.59
C ILE A 64 40.27 -13.01 -6.19
N LYS A 65 40.27 -13.20 -7.52
CA LYS A 65 41.28 -14.03 -8.21
C LYS A 65 41.66 -13.50 -9.59
N LYS A 66 42.78 -13.99 -10.13
CA LYS A 66 43.28 -13.64 -11.47
C LYS A 66 42.24 -13.93 -12.56
N GLN A 67 42.25 -13.13 -13.63
CA GLN A 67 41.26 -13.23 -14.72
C GLN A 67 41.31 -14.56 -15.48
N LYS A 68 42.49 -15.18 -15.58
CA LYS A 68 42.76 -16.46 -16.25
C LYS A 68 43.78 -17.26 -15.43
N GLY A 69 43.97 -18.55 -15.75
CA GLY A 69 44.97 -19.42 -15.12
C GLY A 69 44.60 -19.94 -13.73
N THR A 70 43.30 -19.93 -13.36
CA THR A 70 42.82 -20.33 -12.03
C THR A 70 41.93 -21.59 -12.03
N GLY A 71 41.67 -22.20 -13.19
CA GLY A 71 40.88 -23.44 -13.33
C GLY A 71 39.36 -23.34 -13.06
N GLY A 72 38.90 -22.34 -12.30
CA GLY A 72 37.47 -22.16 -11.97
C GLY A 72 36.79 -20.99 -12.69
N ALA A 73 35.47 -20.83 -12.46
CA ALA A 73 34.66 -19.74 -13.02
C ALA A 73 35.20 -18.35 -12.61
N ARG A 74 35.15 -17.37 -13.51
CA ARG A 74 35.65 -16.02 -13.21
C ARG A 74 34.81 -15.37 -12.12
N ALA A 75 35.46 -14.80 -11.12
CA ALA A 75 34.81 -14.07 -10.03
C ALA A 75 35.38 -12.67 -9.90
N GLY A 76 34.49 -11.70 -9.73
CA GLY A 76 34.85 -10.31 -9.48
C GLY A 76 35.02 -10.06 -7.99
N ASN A 77 34.01 -9.44 -7.40
CA ASN A 77 33.97 -8.94 -6.03
C ASN A 77 33.25 -9.94 -5.10
N ILE A 78 33.69 -10.04 -3.84
CA ILE A 78 33.09 -10.90 -2.81
C ILE A 78 31.64 -10.54 -2.45
N LYS A 79 31.24 -9.29 -2.69
CA LYS A 79 29.87 -8.78 -2.43
C LYS A 79 28.84 -9.19 -3.49
N SER A 80 29.23 -10.02 -4.47
CA SER A 80 28.35 -10.47 -5.56
C SER A 80 27.15 -11.25 -5.03
N PRO A 81 25.92 -11.06 -5.57
CA PRO A 81 24.73 -11.80 -5.16
C PRO A 81 24.84 -13.32 -5.34
N THR A 82 25.73 -13.78 -6.21
CA THR A 82 25.97 -15.20 -6.49
C THR A 82 26.86 -15.87 -5.44
N ILE A 83 27.45 -15.10 -4.52
CA ILE A 83 28.35 -15.60 -3.47
C ILE A 83 27.59 -15.61 -2.14
N VAL A 84 27.87 -16.59 -1.29
CA VAL A 84 27.32 -16.67 0.07
C VAL A 84 27.73 -15.43 0.87
N GLY A 85 26.76 -14.76 1.49
CA GLY A 85 26.99 -13.49 2.19
C GLY A 85 27.05 -12.25 1.27
N GLY A 86 26.80 -12.44 -0.03
CA GLY A 86 26.70 -11.36 -1.01
C GLY A 86 25.40 -10.55 -0.96
N GLY A 87 25.34 -9.50 -1.78
CA GLY A 87 24.20 -8.57 -1.83
C GLY A 87 22.92 -9.23 -2.31
N ARG A 88 21.75 -8.84 -1.79
CA ARG A 88 20.49 -9.30 -2.38
C ARG A 88 20.22 -8.54 -3.69
N ALA A 89 20.10 -9.25 -4.81
CA ALA A 89 19.68 -8.66 -6.07
C ALA A 89 18.16 -8.39 -6.05
N PHE A 90 17.74 -7.21 -6.50
CA PHE A 90 16.34 -6.78 -6.57
C PHE A 90 15.56 -6.99 -5.26
N GLY A 91 16.22 -6.72 -4.14
CA GLY A 91 15.60 -6.86 -2.84
C GLY A 91 14.66 -5.70 -2.48
N PRO A 92 13.90 -5.83 -1.38
CA PRO A 92 13.00 -4.79 -0.90
C PRO A 92 13.75 -3.47 -0.62
N ARG A 93 13.12 -2.36 -1.01
CA ARG A 93 13.55 -1.00 -0.67
C ARG A 93 12.42 -0.27 0.05
N PRO A 94 12.74 0.62 1.00
CA PRO A 94 11.74 1.47 1.60
C PRO A 94 11.06 2.30 0.52
N ARG A 95 9.73 2.27 0.49
CA ARG A 95 8.94 2.94 -0.55
C ARG A 95 7.59 3.37 -0.04
N ASP A 96 7.04 4.38 -0.70
CA ASP A 96 5.66 4.77 -0.50
C ASP A 96 4.73 3.88 -1.36
N TYR A 97 3.60 3.50 -0.76
CA TYR A 97 2.52 2.73 -1.39
C TYR A 97 1.32 3.62 -1.72
N SER A 98 1.34 4.88 -1.29
CA SER A 98 0.27 5.82 -1.54
C SER A 98 0.10 6.09 -3.04
N PHE A 99 -1.14 6.29 -3.45
CA PHE A 99 -1.48 6.74 -4.80
C PHE A 99 -2.63 7.74 -4.74
N LYS A 100 -2.67 8.64 -5.72
CA LYS A 100 -3.66 9.73 -5.76
C LYS A 100 -4.98 9.23 -6.34
N LEU A 101 -6.07 9.53 -5.64
CA LEU A 101 -7.44 9.49 -6.17
C LEU A 101 -8.04 10.88 -6.23
N ASN A 102 -8.84 11.14 -7.27
CA ASN A 102 -9.50 12.43 -7.47
C ASN A 102 -10.46 12.76 -6.34
N LYS A 103 -10.47 14.01 -5.88
CA LYS A 103 -11.31 14.47 -4.76
C LYS A 103 -12.80 14.21 -5.01
N LYS A 104 -13.28 14.39 -6.25
CA LYS A 104 -14.67 14.12 -6.63
C LYS A 104 -15.01 12.63 -6.54
N LEU A 105 -14.09 11.75 -6.96
CA LEU A 105 -14.27 10.30 -6.87
C LEU A 105 -14.36 9.82 -5.42
N LYS A 106 -13.52 10.36 -4.52
CA LYS A 106 -13.61 10.06 -3.09
C LYS A 106 -14.94 10.51 -2.46
N ARG A 107 -15.47 11.65 -2.90
CA ARG A 107 -16.79 12.12 -2.46
C ARG A 107 -17.87 11.15 -2.96
N LEU A 108 -17.84 10.78 -4.23
CA LEU A 108 -18.78 9.82 -4.81
C LEU A 108 -18.73 8.47 -4.06
N ALA A 109 -17.54 7.94 -3.77
CA ALA A 109 -17.38 6.69 -3.02
C ALA A 109 -18.03 6.76 -1.63
N ARG A 110 -17.86 7.88 -0.91
CA ARG A 110 -18.50 8.10 0.39
C ARG A 110 -20.01 8.24 0.30
N LEU A 111 -20.52 8.96 -0.69
CA LEU A 111 -21.97 9.05 -0.92
C LEU A 111 -22.54 7.67 -1.26
N SER A 112 -21.84 6.90 -2.10
CA SER A 112 -22.27 5.56 -2.51
C SER A 112 -22.29 4.60 -1.31
N ALA A 113 -21.31 4.71 -0.41
CA ALA A 113 -21.25 3.92 0.82
C ALA A 113 -22.34 4.31 1.84
N LEU A 114 -22.86 5.54 1.80
CA LEU A 114 -23.96 5.98 2.66
C LEU A 114 -25.35 5.64 2.11
N ALA A 115 -25.45 5.40 0.80
CA ALA A 115 -26.70 5.05 0.12
C ALA A 115 -27.02 3.54 0.14
N TYR A 116 -26.07 2.70 0.56
CA TYR A 116 -26.25 1.27 0.78
C TYR A 116 -27.09 0.96 2.03
#